data_AF-A0A7W6E3K4-F1
#
_entry.id   AF-A0A7W6E3K4-F1
#
_cell.length_a   1.000
_cell.length_b   1.000
_cell.length_c   1.000
_cell.angle_alpha   90.00
_cell.angle_beta   90.00
_cell.angle_gamma   90.00
#
_symmetry.space_group_name_H-M   'P 1'
#
loop_
_entity.id
_entity.type
_entity.pdbx_description
1 polymer ?
#
loop_
_entity_poly.entity_id
_entity_poly.type
_entity_poly.pdbx_seq_one_letter_code
_entity_poly.pdbx_strand_id
1 'polypeptide(L)'
;MIDWKRIKVLQDEIGKDDFPDIVEIFVEEVDEIIQSIGGAPDLETLGDTLHALKGSALNLGFSAFADLCQQGELRAADGGAQDVSLAPILQCYAQSKDIFLAGIVNAKCP
;
A
#
# COMPACT_ATOMS: atom_id res chain seq x y z
N MET A 1 10.66 -1.28 1.14
CA MET A 1 11.45 -2.01 0.12
C MET A 1 10.52 -2.99 -0.58
N ILE A 2 10.56 -3.07 -1.91
CA ILE A 2 9.56 -3.77 -2.72
C ILE A 2 9.93 -5.24 -2.93
N ASP A 3 9.00 -6.15 -2.66
CA ASP A 3 9.10 -7.57 -3.00
C ASP A 3 8.72 -7.84 -4.46
N TRP A 4 9.70 -7.69 -5.35
CA TRP A 4 9.55 -7.97 -6.78
C TRP A 4 9.23 -9.43 -7.11
N LYS A 5 9.50 -10.38 -6.21
CA LYS A 5 9.10 -11.77 -6.44
C LYS A 5 7.59 -11.91 -6.31
N ARG A 6 6.98 -11.27 -5.30
CA ARG A 6 5.52 -11.24 -5.16
C ARG A 6 4.85 -10.58 -6.35
N ILE A 7 5.42 -9.47 -6.85
CA ILE A 7 4.93 -8.76 -8.04
C ILE A 7 4.94 -9.68 -9.26
N LYS A 8 6.02 -10.44 -9.46
CA LYS A 8 6.10 -11.39 -10.58
C LYS A 8 5.05 -12.49 -10.49
N VAL A 9 4.82 -13.04 -9.30
CA VAL A 9 3.75 -14.03 -9.08
C VAL A 9 2.39 -13.41 -9.41
N LEU A 10 2.12 -12.19 -8.96
CA LEU A 10 0.87 -11.48 -9.23
C LEU A 10 0.69 -11.21 -10.74
N GLN A 11 1.77 -10.85 -11.44
CA GLN A 11 1.77 -10.70 -12.91
C GLN A 11 1.50 -12.02 -13.63
N ASP A 12 2.04 -13.13 -13.16
CA ASP A 12 1.80 -14.45 -13.74
C ASP A 12 0.34 -14.93 -13.46
N GLU A 13 -0.25 -14.54 -12.33
CA GLU A 13 -1.65 -14.82 -11.96
C GLU A 13 -2.67 -14.01 -12.77
N ILE A 14 -2.42 -12.71 -12.97
CA ILE A 14 -3.30 -11.80 -13.73
C ILE A 14 -3.09 -11.95 -15.24
N GLY A 15 -1.87 -12.23 -15.67
CA GLY A 15 -1.46 -12.19 -17.07
C GLY A 15 -0.74 -10.88 -17.41
N LYS A 16 0.29 -10.97 -18.25
CA LYS A 16 1.18 -9.82 -18.56
C LYS A 16 0.47 -8.65 -19.24
N ASP A 17 -0.55 -8.93 -20.03
CA ASP A 17 -1.27 -7.93 -20.81
C ASP A 17 -2.25 -7.14 -19.93
N ASP A 18 -2.92 -7.82 -19.00
CA ASP A 18 -3.91 -7.22 -18.08
C ASP A 18 -3.27 -6.63 -16.81
N PHE A 19 -2.05 -7.07 -16.46
CA PHE A 19 -1.38 -6.68 -15.22
C PHE A 19 -1.21 -5.16 -15.04
N PRO A 20 -0.72 -4.39 -16.03
CA PRO A 20 -0.55 -2.94 -15.86
C PRO A 20 -1.86 -2.22 -15.54
N ASP A 21 -2.95 -2.58 -16.22
CA ASP A 21 -4.26 -1.93 -16.07
C ASP A 21 -4.87 -2.25 -14.70
N ILE A 22 -4.78 -3.51 -14.26
CA ILE A 22 -5.26 -3.92 -12.92
C ILE A 22 -4.44 -3.24 -11.81
N VAL A 23 -3.13 -3.12 -12.00
CA VAL A 23 -2.26 -2.45 -11.05
C VAL A 23 -2.56 -0.95 -10.96
N GLU A 24 -2.85 -0.29 -12.08
CA GLU A 24 -3.23 1.12 -12.09
C GLU A 24 -4.47 1.36 -11.22
N ILE A 25 -5.54 0.58 -11.43
CA ILE A 25 -6.77 0.64 -10.62
C ILE A 25 -6.46 0.41 -9.13
N PHE A 26 -5.64 -0.60 -8.82
CA PHE A 26 -5.31 -0.93 -7.44
C PHE A 26 -4.48 0.16 -6.75
N VAL A 27 -3.59 0.83 -7.49
CA VAL A 27 -2.82 1.97 -6.97
C VAL A 27 -3.73 3.17 -6.74
N GLU A 28 -4.67 3.44 -7.65
CA GLU A 28 -5.68 4.51 -7.49
C GLU A 28 -6.55 4.29 -6.26
N GLU A 29 -7.05 3.07 -6.03
CA GLU A 29 -7.83 2.74 -4.82
C GLU A 29 -7.03 3.00 -3.54
N VAL A 30 -5.75 2.62 -3.52
CA VAL A 30 -4.89 2.87 -2.35
C VAL A 30 -4.61 4.37 -2.18
N ASP A 31 -4.44 5.13 -3.28
CA ASP A 31 -4.27 6.58 -3.23
C ASP A 31 -5.48 7.26 -2.57
N GLU A 32 -6.70 6.83 -2.91
CA GLU A 32 -7.93 7.38 -2.32
C GLU A 32 -7.98 7.19 -0.80
N ILE A 33 -7.63 5.99 -0.34
CA ILE A 33 -7.57 5.69 1.11
C ILE A 33 -6.47 6.54 1.78
N ILE A 34 -5.29 6.65 1.15
CA ILE A 34 -4.16 7.45 1.64
C ILE A 34 -4.52 8.94 1.75
N GLN A 35 -5.23 9.48 0.76
CA GLN A 35 -5.72 10.86 0.78
C GLN A 35 -6.74 11.07 1.90
N SER A 36 -7.66 10.12 2.09
CA SER A 36 -8.68 10.16 3.14
C SER A 36 -8.04 10.26 4.53
N ILE A 37 -7.14 9.33 4.87
CA ILE A 37 -6.49 9.32 6.20
C ILE A 37 -5.50 10.47 6.39
N GLY A 38 -4.91 10.99 5.30
CA GLY A 38 -3.99 12.13 5.36
C GLY A 38 -4.67 13.47 5.62
N GLY A 39 -5.93 13.62 5.19
CA GLY A 39 -6.71 14.85 5.38
C GLY A 39 -7.47 14.89 6.70
N ALA A 40 -8.27 13.86 6.97
CA ALA A 40 -9.12 13.79 8.15
C ALA A 40 -9.35 12.31 8.54
N PRO A 41 -8.43 11.70 9.29
CA PRO A 41 -8.58 10.30 9.67
C PRO A 41 -9.76 10.12 10.63
N ASP A 42 -10.62 9.16 10.32
CA ASP A 42 -11.64 8.70 11.26
C ASP A 42 -10.99 7.74 12.27
N LEU A 43 -10.86 8.18 13.51
CA LEU A 43 -10.20 7.40 14.57
C LEU A 43 -10.99 6.14 14.95
N GLU A 44 -12.31 6.10 14.73
CA GLU A 44 -13.13 4.92 15.03
C GLU A 44 -12.83 3.77 14.05
N THR A 45 -12.56 4.11 12.79
CA THR A 45 -12.31 3.15 11.70
C THR A 45 -10.85 3.09 11.25
N LEU A 46 -9.95 3.81 11.93
CA LEU A 46 -8.54 3.90 11.55
C LEU A 46 -7.85 2.53 11.57
N GLY A 47 -8.15 1.69 12.57
CA GLY A 47 -7.59 0.34 12.66
C GLY A 47 -7.95 -0.52 11.44
N ASP A 48 -9.23 -0.54 11.05
CA ASP A 48 -9.72 -1.27 9.89
C ASP A 48 -9.16 -0.72 8.58
N THR A 49 -9.03 0.61 8.50
CA THR A 49 -8.42 1.28 7.35
C THR A 49 -6.96 0.87 7.17
N LEU A 50 -6.20 0.84 8.26
CA LEU A 50 -4.79 0.40 8.24
C LEU A 50 -4.66 -1.10 7.96
N HIS A 51 -5.60 -1.92 8.43
CA HIS A 51 -5.67 -3.34 8.10
C HIS A 51 -5.87 -3.55 6.59
N ALA A 52 -6.79 -2.81 5.97
CA ALA A 52 -7.02 -2.86 4.53
C ALA A 52 -5.78 -2.43 3.75
N LEU A 53 -5.16 -1.30 4.12
CA LEU A 53 -3.91 -0.82 3.51
C LEU A 53 -2.76 -1.82 3.64
N LYS A 54 -2.64 -2.50 4.78
CA LYS A 54 -1.66 -3.58 4.97
C LYS A 54 -1.90 -4.72 3.98
N GLY A 55 -3.15 -5.13 3.80
CA GLY A 55 -3.52 -6.16 2.81
C GLY A 55 -3.10 -5.77 1.39
N SER A 56 -3.45 -4.55 0.98
CA SER A 56 -3.06 -3.99 -0.32
C SER A 56 -1.53 -3.90 -0.49
N ALA A 57 -0.83 -3.46 0.56
CA ALA A 57 0.63 -3.39 0.58
C ALA A 57 1.27 -4.76 0.37
N LEU A 58 0.79 -5.81 1.04
CA LEU A 58 1.32 -7.16 0.88
C LEU A 58 1.08 -7.72 -0.52
N ASN A 59 -0.07 -7.42 -1.13
CA ASN A 59 -0.34 -7.81 -2.52
C ASN A 59 0.59 -7.12 -3.51
N LEU A 60 0.87 -5.83 -3.33
CA LEU A 60 1.81 -5.08 -4.16
C LEU A 60 3.29 -5.30 -3.80
N GLY A 61 3.59 -6.08 -2.76
CA GLY A 61 4.94 -6.31 -2.27
C GLY A 61 5.57 -5.12 -1.54
N PHE A 62 4.78 -4.15 -1.06
CA PHE A 62 5.25 -2.98 -0.32
C PHE A 62 5.52 -3.33 1.15
N SER A 63 6.49 -4.20 1.42
CA SER A 63 6.71 -4.78 2.77
C SER A 63 6.89 -3.73 3.87
N ALA A 64 7.68 -2.68 3.62
CA ALA A 64 7.89 -1.61 4.62
C ALA A 64 6.61 -0.79 4.89
N PHE A 65 5.77 -0.60 3.88
CA PHE A 65 4.48 0.06 4.06
C PHE A 65 3.51 -0.84 4.83
N ALA A 66 3.49 -2.15 4.53
CA ALA A 66 2.72 -3.14 5.27
C ALA A 66 3.09 -3.16 6.76
N ASP A 67 4.39 -3.12 7.08
CA ASP A 67 4.87 -3.11 8.47
C ASP A 67 4.41 -1.85 9.23
N LEU A 68 4.42 -0.68 8.58
CA LEU A 68 3.94 0.56 9.19
C LEU A 68 2.43 0.55 9.39
N CYS A 69 1.67 0.04 8.41
CA CYS A 69 0.23 -0.15 8.54
C CYS A 69 -0.10 -1.12 9.69
N GLN A 70 0.63 -2.22 9.82
CA GLN A 70 0.46 -3.17 10.92
C GLN A 70 0.71 -2.53 12.28
N GLN A 71 1.76 -1.72 12.42
CA GLN A 71 2.06 -1.03 13.68
C GLN A 71 0.94 -0.05 14.07
N GLY A 72 0.43 0.70 13.09
CA GLY A 72 -0.69 1.61 13.32
C GLY A 72 -2.00 0.88 13.64
N GLU A 73 -2.29 -0.22 12.94
CA GLU A 73 -3.43 -1.12 13.20
C GLU A 73 -3.41 -1.64 14.65
N LEU A 74 -2.27 -2.18 15.09
CA LEU A 74 -2.11 -2.68 16.46
C LEU A 74 -2.30 -1.58 17.51
N ARG A 75 -1.76 -0.38 17.25
CA ARG A 75 -1.89 0.75 18.16
C ARG A 75 -3.33 1.27 18.21
N ALA A 76 -4.04 1.30 17.08
CA ALA A 76 -5.46 1.64 17.06
C ALA A 76 -6.31 0.60 17.82
N ALA A 77 -5.99 -0.69 17.66
CA ALA A 77 -6.67 -1.78 18.38
C ALA A 77 -6.45 -1.73 19.91
N ASP A 78 -5.34 -1.15 20.38
CA ASP A 78 -5.06 -0.93 21.80
C ASP A 78 -5.71 0.37 22.35
N GLY A 79 -6.58 1.02 21.57
CA GLY A 79 -7.24 2.28 21.95
C GLY A 79 -6.36 3.53 21.76
N GLY A 80 -5.20 3.38 21.12
CA GLY A 80 -4.24 4.44 20.83
C GLY A 80 -4.40 5.07 19.44
N ALA A 81 -5.60 5.08 18.85
CA ALA A 81 -5.83 5.58 17.49
C ALA A 81 -5.34 7.02 17.29
N GLN A 82 -5.54 7.89 18.29
CA GLN A 82 -5.03 9.26 18.29
C GLN A 82 -3.49 9.38 18.29
N ASP A 83 -2.80 8.33 18.73
CA ASP A 83 -1.33 8.26 18.83
C ASP A 83 -0.69 7.56 17.63
N VAL A 84 -1.50 7.17 16.63
CA VAL A 84 -1.00 6.62 15.37
C VAL A 84 -0.38 7.73 14.54
N SER A 85 0.92 7.62 14.28
CA SER A 85 1.63 8.56 13.41
C SER A 85 1.40 8.19 11.95
N LEU A 86 0.57 8.98 11.25
CA LEU A 86 0.27 8.76 9.83
C LEU A 86 1.36 9.28 8.90
N ALA A 87 2.12 10.31 9.28
CA ALA A 87 3.13 10.90 8.40
C ALA A 87 4.18 9.88 7.87
N PRO A 88 4.74 8.96 8.68
CA PRO A 88 5.63 7.91 8.17
C PRO A 88 4.93 6.94 7.20
N ILE A 89 3.67 6.61 7.44
CA ILE A 89 2.85 5.73 6.58
C ILE A 89 2.68 6.38 5.20
N LEU A 90 2.25 7.65 5.18
CA LEU A 90 2.04 8.43 3.96
C LEU A 90 3.34 8.58 3.15
N GLN A 91 4.45 8.90 3.81
CA GLN A 91 5.76 9.04 3.15
C GLN A 91 6.27 7.72 2.58
N CYS A 92 6.13 6.62 3.34
CA CYS A 92 6.56 5.31 2.88
C CYS A 92 5.74 4.83 1.69
N TYR A 93 4.43 5.10 1.68
CA TYR A 93 3.58 4.79 0.53
C TYR A 93 4.03 5.55 -0.72
N ALA A 94 4.18 6.88 -0.64
CA ALA A 94 4.60 7.71 -1.77
C ALA A 94 5.93 7.21 -2.38
N GLN A 95 6.93 6.94 -1.54
CA GLN A 95 8.22 6.39 -1.99
C GLN A 95 8.08 4.99 -2.61
N SER A 96 7.24 4.13 -2.02
CA SER A 96 7.05 2.76 -2.53
C SER A 96 6.33 2.79 -3.88
N LYS A 97 5.33 3.66 -4.04
CA LYS A 97 4.60 3.88 -5.29
C LYS A 97 5.53 4.37 -6.41
N ASP A 98 6.36 5.38 -6.14
CA ASP A 98 7.30 5.90 -7.15
C ASP A 98 8.26 4.82 -7.65
N ILE A 99 8.85 4.06 -6.74
CA ILE A 99 9.77 2.95 -7.08
C ILE A 99 9.02 1.85 -7.84
N PHE A 100 7.79 1.54 -7.42
CA PHE A 100 6.97 0.50 -8.03
C PHE A 100 6.60 0.83 -9.47
N LEU A 101 6.04 2.03 -9.71
CA LEU A 101 5.67 2.49 -11.05
C LEU A 101 6.89 2.59 -11.96
N ALA A 102 8.02 3.11 -11.45
CA ALA A 102 9.27 3.12 -12.20
C ALA A 102 9.73 1.70 -12.57
N GLY A 103 9.61 0.73 -11.68
CA GLY A 103 9.99 -0.65 -11.96
C GLY A 103 9.03 -1.38 -12.91
N ILE A 104 7.72 -1.08 -12.89
CA ILE A 104 6.77 -1.64 -13.87
C ILE A 104 7.01 -1.06 -15.27
N VAL A 105 7.25 0.25 -15.38
CA VAL A 105 7.58 0.89 -16.65
C VAL A 105 8.89 0.31 -17.22
N ASN A 106 9.90 0.12 -16.36
CA ASN A 106 11.19 -0.44 -16.76
C ASN A 106 11.18 -1.97 -16.97
N ALA A 107 10.16 -2.69 -16.47
CA ALA A 107 9.97 -4.11 -16.75
C ALA A 107 9.44 -4.38 -18.18
N LYS A 108 9.17 -3.32 -18.96
CA LYS A 108 9.04 -3.43 -20.41
C LYS A 108 10.43 -3.62 -21.04
N CYS A 109 10.69 -4.86 -21.48
CA CYS A 109 11.82 -5.39 -22.26
C CYS A 109 13.07 -5.88 -21.50
N PRO A 110 13.63 -7.05 -21.88
CA PRO A 110 13.35 -7.87 -23.07
C PRO A 110 12.42 -9.08 -22.82
#